data_AF-A0A6I2UFP2-F1
#
_entry.id   AF-A0A6I2UFP2-F1
#
_cell.length_a   1.000
_cell.length_b   1.000
_cell.length_c   1.000
_cell.angle_alpha   90.00
_cell.angle_beta   90.00
_cell.angle_gamma   90.00
#
_symmetry.space_group_name_H-M   'P 1'
#
loop_
_entity.id
_entity.type
_entity.pdbx_description
1 polymer ?
#
loop_
_entity_poly.entity_id
_entity_poly.type
_entity_poly.pdbx_seq_one_letter_code
_entity_poly.pdbx_strand_id
1 'polypeptide(L)'
;MNEAITKKKYRSQGSYTERMRLKKIAKETMKITRQGYYELNGMRIELPKRKYDEVIAITPEQADAARWSLLGRKLSKNYPGNIYVWCISSFGAVACFDRFLVLNFANAFTPGGGFMNGAEAQEESLCRESTLYASLVTEKAVGMYEYNRSLNSPAASDYMLLSPEVCVFRDHDSHKLLEKPYTASVLTVPAVNLHGYDDCVHKPASQEIDELMYRRIENMLAVAIAHEYKNLILGAWGCGAFGHDARRVAEYFYNLLVTKGYRNYFDNICFAIPDDAPQANQENNLEQHAHSDKEDNFDVFDEVFADVLRYDIDTYFSSSKPEAAELLAAKAADVAQVDYREFAINNVLKGYYPAQAAYVRYNFPPANISKLNIGYAYGVTRLWDAYMAEQWGCEGDKSVCFYLSDIHDIWCSSYEDIDKPYPFNERSEAEPFTADTLGKGHHVLCRGMRYLGCVDDVYRISPYLSYLVDRGLLEFLTEEHNGYVLMLKDADNNSVVGVTVALEKAGELLAKTPLAWKKFPGCKS
;
A
#
# COMPACT_ATOMS: atom_id res chain seq x y z
N MET A 1 -42.47 7.91 3.23
CA MET A 1 -42.71 6.79 2.28
C MET A 1 -42.36 7.17 0.83
N ASN A 2 -42.72 8.36 0.32
CA ASN A 2 -42.43 8.77 -1.07
C ASN A 2 -40.94 9.11 -1.37
N GLU A 3 -40.15 9.58 -0.41
CA GLU A 3 -38.73 9.88 -0.64
C GLU A 3 -37.85 8.61 -0.75
N ALA A 4 -38.18 7.56 0.02
CA ALA A 4 -37.48 6.28 -0.03
C ALA A 4 -37.72 5.54 -1.36
N ILE A 5 -38.95 5.61 -1.90
CA ILE A 5 -39.30 5.04 -3.21
C ILE A 5 -38.58 5.79 -4.34
N THR A 6 -38.48 7.12 -4.23
CA THR A 6 -37.79 7.96 -5.21
C THR A 6 -36.29 7.68 -5.23
N LYS A 7 -35.61 7.64 -4.07
CA LYS A 7 -34.18 7.28 -3.97
C LYS A 7 -33.85 5.88 -4.52
N LYS A 8 -34.73 4.89 -4.26
CA LYS A 8 -34.56 3.51 -4.78
C LYS A 8 -34.71 3.43 -6.31
N LYS A 9 -35.55 4.29 -6.91
CA LYS A 9 -35.77 4.36 -8.36
C LYS A 9 -34.64 5.07 -9.12
N TYR A 10 -34.02 6.10 -8.53
CA TYR A 10 -32.86 6.77 -9.11
C TYR A 10 -31.57 5.92 -9.02
N ARG A 11 -31.34 5.21 -7.90
CA ARG A 11 -30.18 4.28 -7.77
C ARG A 11 -30.26 3.09 -8.73
N SER A 12 -31.45 2.52 -8.92
CA SER A 12 -31.64 1.40 -9.86
C SER A 12 -31.54 1.80 -11.34
N GLN A 13 -31.94 3.03 -11.69
CA GLN A 13 -31.72 3.58 -13.04
C GLN A 13 -30.24 3.88 -13.33
N GLY A 14 -29.49 4.38 -12.34
CA GLY A 14 -28.04 4.60 -12.48
C GLY A 14 -27.27 3.30 -12.74
N SER A 15 -27.50 2.28 -11.93
CA SER A 15 -26.88 0.94 -12.08
C SER A 15 -27.27 0.25 -13.41
N TYR A 16 -28.53 0.37 -13.85
CA TYR A 16 -28.97 -0.18 -15.13
C TYR A 16 -28.30 0.51 -16.33
N THR A 17 -28.14 1.83 -16.26
CA THR A 17 -27.52 2.63 -17.34
C THR A 17 -26.03 2.30 -17.47
N GLU A 18 -25.31 2.17 -16.35
CA GLU A 18 -23.90 1.79 -16.36
C GLU A 18 -23.71 0.35 -16.87
N ARG A 19 -24.53 -0.61 -16.42
CA ARG A 19 -24.50 -1.97 -16.94
C ARG A 19 -24.70 -2.03 -18.46
N MET A 20 -25.59 -1.19 -19.01
CA MET A 20 -25.80 -1.11 -20.46
C MET A 20 -24.62 -0.46 -21.19
N ARG A 21 -23.95 0.53 -20.57
CA ARG A 21 -22.70 1.10 -21.07
C ARG A 21 -21.58 0.06 -21.11
N LEU A 22 -21.35 -0.68 -20.03
CA LEU A 22 -20.33 -1.74 -19.96
C LEU A 22 -20.57 -2.84 -21.00
N LYS A 23 -21.84 -3.24 -21.24
CA LYS A 23 -22.20 -4.17 -22.34
C LYS A 23 -21.80 -3.64 -23.72
N LYS A 24 -22.00 -2.34 -23.96
CA LYS A 24 -21.62 -1.70 -25.24
C LYS A 24 -20.10 -1.70 -25.41
N ILE A 25 -19.37 -1.38 -24.34
CA ILE A 25 -17.90 -1.42 -24.31
C ILE A 25 -17.39 -2.84 -24.59
N ALA A 26 -18.00 -3.87 -23.98
CA ALA A 26 -17.63 -5.27 -24.25
C ALA A 26 -17.81 -5.65 -25.72
N LYS A 27 -18.94 -5.29 -26.34
CA LYS A 27 -19.20 -5.53 -27.77
C LYS A 27 -18.21 -4.80 -28.68
N GLU A 28 -17.89 -3.54 -28.35
CA GLU A 28 -16.89 -2.76 -29.08
C GLU A 28 -15.52 -3.41 -28.99
N THR A 29 -15.12 -3.83 -27.79
CA THR A 29 -13.84 -4.52 -27.53
C THR A 29 -13.71 -5.79 -28.36
N MET A 30 -14.77 -6.61 -28.43
CA MET A 30 -14.79 -7.80 -29.31
C MET A 30 -14.63 -7.45 -30.80
N LYS A 31 -15.25 -6.36 -31.25
CA LYS A 31 -15.10 -5.88 -32.63
C LYS A 31 -13.66 -5.44 -32.89
N ILE A 32 -13.07 -4.65 -31.99
CA ILE A 32 -11.70 -4.16 -32.07
C ILE A 32 -10.71 -5.32 -32.13
N THR A 33 -10.83 -6.29 -31.21
CA THR A 33 -9.97 -7.48 -31.18
C THR A 33 -10.05 -8.28 -32.48
N ARG A 34 -11.25 -8.47 -33.05
CA ARG A 34 -11.43 -9.21 -34.31
C ARG A 34 -10.85 -8.47 -35.52
N GLN A 35 -11.04 -7.16 -35.60
CA GLN A 35 -10.59 -6.38 -36.76
C GLN A 35 -9.12 -5.96 -36.68
N GLY A 36 -8.53 -5.98 -35.48
CA GLY A 36 -7.11 -5.68 -35.23
C GLY A 36 -6.77 -4.19 -35.18
N TYR A 37 -7.76 -3.29 -35.14
CA TYR A 37 -7.55 -1.84 -35.09
C TYR A 37 -8.76 -1.11 -34.48
N TYR A 38 -8.62 0.17 -34.17
CA TYR A 38 -9.72 1.09 -33.86
C TYR A 38 -9.44 2.50 -34.39
N GLU A 39 -10.46 3.37 -34.36
CA GLU A 39 -10.34 4.77 -34.75
C GLU A 39 -10.41 5.67 -33.51
N LEU A 40 -9.46 6.61 -33.41
CA LEU A 40 -9.38 7.59 -32.33
C LEU A 40 -8.95 8.93 -32.92
N ASN A 41 -9.71 10.00 -32.67
CA ASN A 41 -9.44 11.35 -33.17
C ASN A 41 -9.22 11.42 -34.70
N GLY A 42 -9.97 10.62 -35.46
CA GLY A 42 -9.85 10.53 -36.94
C GLY A 42 -8.63 9.76 -37.44
N MET A 43 -7.82 9.19 -36.54
CA MET A 43 -6.69 8.33 -36.87
C MET A 43 -7.02 6.86 -36.63
N ARG A 44 -6.54 6.00 -37.51
CA ARG A 44 -6.60 4.55 -37.35
C ARG A 44 -5.40 4.07 -36.54
N ILE A 45 -5.67 3.46 -35.39
CA ILE A 45 -4.67 2.85 -34.51
C ILE A 45 -4.72 1.34 -34.69
N GLU A 46 -3.65 0.77 -35.23
CA GLU A 46 -3.47 -0.68 -35.36
C GLU A 46 -3.06 -1.28 -34.02
N LEU A 47 -3.65 -2.43 -33.67
CA LEU A 47 -3.16 -3.22 -32.56
C LEU A 47 -1.83 -3.92 -32.95
N PRO A 48 -0.89 -4.11 -32.00
CA PRO A 48 0.32 -4.89 -32.25
C PRO A 48 -0.03 -6.29 -32.76
N LYS A 49 0.49 -6.68 -33.93
CA LYS A 49 0.19 -7.99 -34.54
C LYS A 49 0.75 -9.13 -33.68
N ARG A 50 -0.07 -9.67 -32.79
CA ARG A 50 0.24 -10.78 -31.88
C ARG A 50 -0.80 -11.89 -32.01
N LYS A 51 -0.50 -13.05 -31.43
CA LYS A 51 -1.45 -14.16 -31.31
C LYS A 51 -2.28 -13.99 -30.05
N TYR A 52 -3.32 -13.17 -30.11
CA TYR A 52 -4.16 -12.88 -28.94
C TYR A 52 -4.92 -14.11 -28.40
N ASP A 53 -5.04 -15.15 -29.22
CA ASP A 53 -5.63 -16.44 -28.88
C ASP A 53 -4.60 -17.41 -28.28
N GLU A 54 -3.33 -17.02 -28.18
CA GLU A 54 -2.30 -17.85 -27.55
C GLU A 54 -2.57 -17.98 -26.05
N VAL A 55 -2.66 -19.23 -25.60
CA VAL A 55 -2.83 -19.59 -24.19
C VAL A 55 -2.08 -20.88 -23.90
N ILE A 56 -1.47 -20.92 -22.72
CA ILE A 56 -0.85 -22.10 -22.13
C ILE A 56 -1.76 -22.55 -21.00
N ALA A 57 -2.38 -23.71 -21.18
CA ALA A 57 -3.17 -24.36 -20.14
C ALA A 57 -2.23 -25.09 -19.19
N ILE A 58 -2.36 -24.81 -17.89
CA ILE A 58 -1.58 -25.43 -16.82
C ILE A 58 -2.54 -26.22 -15.95
N THR A 59 -2.47 -27.55 -16.02
CA THR A 59 -3.31 -28.44 -15.21
C THR A 59 -2.89 -28.39 -13.74
N PRO A 60 -3.75 -28.83 -12.79
CA PRO A 60 -3.38 -28.91 -11.38
C PRO A 60 -2.09 -29.71 -11.13
N GLU A 61 -1.88 -30.81 -11.88
CA GLU A 61 -0.67 -31.65 -11.76
C GLU A 61 0.58 -30.91 -12.24
N GLN A 62 0.46 -30.09 -13.30
CA GLN A 62 1.56 -29.27 -13.81
C GLN A 62 1.91 -28.13 -12.85
N ALA A 63 0.89 -27.49 -12.26
CA ALA A 63 1.08 -26.45 -11.26
C ALA A 63 1.76 -27.01 -10.00
N ASP A 64 1.31 -28.19 -9.54
CA ASP A 64 1.91 -28.90 -8.42
C ASP A 64 3.36 -29.30 -8.72
N ALA A 65 3.64 -29.84 -9.91
CA ALA A 65 4.99 -30.18 -10.34
C ALA A 65 5.92 -28.95 -10.39
N ALA A 66 5.41 -27.80 -10.83
CA ALA A 66 6.16 -26.53 -10.80
C ALA A 66 6.54 -26.16 -9.36
N ARG A 67 5.61 -26.27 -8.40
CA ARG A 67 5.87 -26.02 -6.96
C ARG A 67 6.92 -26.97 -6.41
N TRP A 68 6.80 -28.28 -6.66
CA TRP A 68 7.77 -29.28 -6.20
C TRP A 68 9.17 -29.04 -6.78
N SER A 69 9.27 -28.53 -8.02
CA SER A 69 10.57 -28.23 -8.65
C SER A 69 11.37 -27.12 -7.96
N LEU A 70 10.73 -26.31 -7.12
CA LEU A 70 11.37 -25.24 -6.37
C LEU A 70 11.95 -25.72 -5.03
N LEU A 71 11.55 -26.89 -4.54
CA LEU A 71 12.06 -27.41 -3.28
C LEU A 71 13.57 -27.69 -3.38
N GLY A 72 14.33 -27.13 -2.43
CA GLY A 72 15.79 -27.29 -2.40
C GLY A 72 16.55 -26.47 -3.44
N ARG A 73 15.86 -25.68 -4.28
CA ARG A 73 16.52 -24.78 -5.22
C ARG A 73 17.18 -23.62 -4.46
N LYS A 74 18.50 -23.46 -4.63
CA LYS A 74 19.19 -22.29 -4.10
C LYS A 74 18.75 -21.04 -4.88
N LEU A 75 18.34 -20.02 -4.15
CA LEU A 75 18.09 -18.68 -4.70
C LEU A 75 19.38 -18.12 -5.30
N SER A 76 19.30 -17.58 -6.51
CA SER A 76 20.45 -16.97 -7.19
C SER A 76 20.67 -15.50 -6.81
N LYS A 77 19.67 -14.85 -6.19
CA LYS A 77 19.74 -13.45 -5.77
C LYS A 77 20.09 -13.33 -4.28
N ASN A 78 20.98 -12.39 -3.98
CA ASN A 78 21.36 -12.02 -2.61
C ASN A 78 20.49 -10.91 -2.01
N TYR A 79 19.51 -10.38 -2.76
CA TYR A 79 18.63 -9.30 -2.33
C TYR A 79 17.17 -9.66 -2.60
N PRO A 80 16.24 -9.29 -1.70
CA PRO A 80 14.83 -9.58 -1.89
C PRO A 80 14.23 -8.78 -3.05
N GLY A 81 13.24 -9.37 -3.72
CA GLY A 81 12.42 -8.66 -4.70
C GLY A 81 11.60 -7.56 -4.04
N ASN A 82 11.33 -6.50 -4.81
CA ASN A 82 10.64 -5.31 -4.33
C ASN A 82 9.15 -5.57 -4.21
N ILE A 83 8.52 -5.06 -3.15
CA ILE A 83 7.07 -5.10 -2.97
C ILE A 83 6.52 -3.67 -2.99
N TYR A 84 5.41 -3.50 -3.70
CA TYR A 84 4.65 -2.28 -3.84
C TYR A 84 3.18 -2.58 -3.56
N VAL A 85 2.48 -1.67 -2.88
CA VAL A 85 1.01 -1.67 -2.78
C VAL A 85 0.56 -0.32 -3.33
N TRP A 86 -0.17 -0.33 -4.45
CA TRP A 86 -0.52 0.87 -5.21
C TRP A 86 -2.02 0.94 -5.46
N CYS A 87 -2.58 2.13 -5.25
CA CYS A 87 -3.96 2.44 -5.60
C CYS A 87 -4.07 2.70 -7.10
N ILE A 88 -4.13 1.61 -7.89
CA ILE A 88 -4.19 1.64 -9.34
C ILE A 88 -4.82 0.36 -9.87
N SER A 89 -5.43 0.42 -11.05
CA SER A 89 -5.91 -0.78 -11.75
C SER A 89 -4.76 -1.69 -12.17
N SER A 90 -5.05 -2.98 -12.35
CA SER A 90 -4.02 -3.97 -12.69
C SER A 90 -3.31 -3.67 -14.02
N PHE A 91 -4.03 -3.21 -15.05
CA PHE A 91 -3.40 -2.76 -16.30
C PHE A 91 -2.78 -1.36 -16.21
N GLY A 92 -3.33 -0.47 -15.37
CA GLY A 92 -2.67 0.81 -15.06
C GLY A 92 -1.26 0.61 -14.51
N ALA A 93 -1.08 -0.34 -13.58
CA ALA A 93 0.25 -0.71 -13.08
C ALA A 93 1.17 -1.25 -14.18
N VAL A 94 0.68 -2.03 -15.16
CA VAL A 94 1.52 -2.49 -16.29
C VAL A 94 2.13 -1.32 -17.03
N ALA A 95 1.39 -0.23 -17.28
CA ALA A 95 1.93 0.93 -18.00
C ALA A 95 3.13 1.59 -17.29
N CYS A 96 3.27 1.38 -15.99
CA CYS A 96 4.36 1.90 -15.17
C CYS A 96 5.66 1.10 -15.35
N PHE A 97 5.57 -0.14 -15.82
CA PHE A 97 6.67 -1.09 -15.78
C PHE A 97 6.84 -1.93 -17.05
N ASP A 98 7.98 -2.62 -17.14
CA ASP A 98 8.31 -3.43 -18.30
C ASP A 98 8.12 -4.92 -17.97
N ARG A 99 7.34 -5.64 -18.81
CA ARG A 99 7.12 -7.10 -18.75
C ARG A 99 6.62 -7.64 -17.40
N PHE A 100 5.38 -7.31 -17.06
CA PHE A 100 4.71 -7.85 -15.88
C PHE A 100 3.73 -8.97 -16.25
N LEU A 101 3.62 -9.94 -15.34
CA LEU A 101 2.56 -10.93 -15.33
C LEU A 101 1.42 -10.45 -14.43
N VAL A 102 0.26 -10.20 -15.03
CA VAL A 102 -0.94 -9.74 -14.33
C VAL A 102 -1.76 -10.93 -13.85
N LEU A 103 -2.14 -10.94 -12.57
CA LEU A 103 -3.11 -11.89 -12.05
C LEU A 103 -4.53 -11.47 -12.45
N ASN A 104 -5.23 -12.30 -13.23
CA ASN A 104 -6.66 -12.18 -13.46
C ASN A 104 -7.42 -12.96 -12.37
N PHE A 105 -8.31 -12.27 -11.65
CA PHE A 105 -9.16 -12.78 -10.57
C PHE A 105 -10.34 -13.57 -11.16
N ALA A 106 -10.01 -14.75 -11.66
CA ALA A 106 -10.83 -15.43 -12.63
C ALA A 106 -12.11 -16.05 -12.06
N ASN A 107 -13.16 -16.03 -12.86
CA ASN A 107 -14.28 -16.95 -12.70
C ASN A 107 -13.87 -18.36 -13.15
N ALA A 108 -14.03 -19.34 -12.25
CA ALA A 108 -13.64 -20.72 -12.52
C ALA A 108 -14.46 -21.41 -13.62
N PHE A 109 -15.66 -20.91 -13.93
CA PHE A 109 -16.67 -21.61 -14.72
C PHE A 109 -17.06 -20.89 -16.01
N THR A 110 -16.87 -19.58 -16.09
CA THR A 110 -17.26 -18.75 -17.24
C THR A 110 -16.09 -17.89 -17.69
N PRO A 111 -15.59 -18.04 -18.92
CA PRO A 111 -14.52 -17.19 -19.44
C PRO A 111 -14.90 -15.71 -19.40
N GLY A 112 -14.05 -14.87 -18.79
CA GLY A 112 -14.30 -13.44 -18.67
C GLY A 112 -15.49 -13.08 -17.77
N GLY A 113 -15.95 -14.00 -16.93
CA GLY A 113 -17.07 -13.81 -16.02
C GLY A 113 -18.33 -13.27 -16.72
N GLY A 114 -18.87 -12.18 -16.19
CA GLY A 114 -20.06 -11.52 -16.71
C GLY A 114 -19.79 -10.36 -17.67
N PHE A 115 -18.61 -10.23 -18.29
CA PHE A 115 -18.22 -8.99 -18.98
C PHE A 115 -19.16 -8.62 -20.14
N MET A 116 -19.61 -9.61 -20.93
CA MET A 116 -20.60 -9.42 -22.00
C MET A 116 -21.97 -9.00 -21.48
N ASN A 117 -22.24 -9.27 -20.20
CA ASN A 117 -23.47 -8.93 -19.50
C ASN A 117 -23.35 -7.63 -18.68
N GLY A 118 -22.24 -6.91 -18.81
CA GLY A 118 -21.96 -5.66 -18.13
C GLY A 118 -21.77 -5.83 -16.62
N ALA A 119 -21.32 -7.01 -16.17
CA ALA A 119 -20.86 -7.17 -14.80
C ALA A 119 -19.56 -6.39 -14.59
N GLU A 120 -19.30 -5.99 -13.35
CA GLU A 120 -18.20 -5.13 -12.97
C GLU A 120 -17.43 -5.79 -11.83
N ALA A 121 -16.33 -6.44 -12.19
CA ALA A 121 -15.26 -6.86 -11.31
C ALA A 121 -13.96 -6.89 -12.13
N GLN A 122 -12.85 -7.27 -11.50
CA GLN A 122 -11.52 -7.16 -12.09
C GLN A 122 -11.39 -7.96 -13.40
N GLU A 123 -11.82 -9.23 -13.44
CA GLU A 123 -11.77 -10.04 -14.68
C GLU A 123 -12.53 -9.38 -15.83
N GLU A 124 -13.74 -8.89 -15.56
CA GLU A 124 -14.57 -8.24 -16.58
C GLU A 124 -13.93 -6.95 -17.10
N SER A 125 -13.28 -6.18 -16.23
CA SER A 125 -12.54 -4.97 -16.61
C SER A 125 -11.35 -5.32 -17.48
N LEU A 126 -10.51 -6.30 -17.11
CA LEU A 126 -9.41 -6.78 -17.95
C LEU A 126 -9.89 -7.25 -19.33
N CYS A 127 -11.04 -7.94 -19.39
CA CYS A 127 -11.64 -8.38 -20.66
C CYS A 127 -12.19 -7.24 -21.51
N ARG A 128 -12.67 -6.14 -20.91
CA ARG A 128 -13.12 -4.93 -21.62
C ARG A 128 -11.96 -4.04 -22.09
N GLU A 129 -10.83 -4.12 -21.41
CA GLU A 129 -9.69 -3.25 -21.67
C GLU A 129 -8.71 -3.79 -22.71
N SER A 130 -8.83 -5.08 -23.01
CA SER A 130 -7.79 -5.79 -23.75
C SER A 130 -8.31 -6.90 -24.65
N THR A 131 -7.39 -7.60 -25.29
CA THR A 131 -7.67 -8.82 -26.05
C THR A 131 -7.78 -10.09 -25.20
N LEU A 132 -7.70 -10.00 -23.86
CA LEU A 132 -7.62 -11.17 -22.96
C LEU A 132 -8.72 -12.21 -23.24
N TYR A 133 -9.96 -11.79 -23.48
CA TYR A 133 -11.05 -12.72 -23.74
C TYR A 133 -10.78 -13.66 -24.93
N ALA A 134 -10.00 -13.23 -25.93
CA ALA A 134 -9.67 -14.06 -27.09
C ALA A 134 -8.87 -15.31 -26.72
N SER A 135 -7.98 -15.24 -25.72
CA SER A 135 -7.22 -16.39 -25.23
C SER A 135 -8.08 -17.32 -24.36
N LEU A 136 -9.01 -16.76 -23.58
CA LEU A 136 -9.85 -17.48 -22.63
C LEU A 136 -10.95 -18.35 -23.28
N VAL A 137 -11.32 -18.08 -24.54
CA VAL A 137 -12.35 -18.85 -25.26
C VAL A 137 -11.80 -19.88 -26.25
N THR A 138 -10.48 -20.08 -26.30
CA THR A 138 -9.89 -21.07 -27.17
C THR A 138 -10.15 -22.50 -26.70
N GLU A 139 -10.04 -23.47 -27.61
CA GLU A 139 -10.18 -24.91 -27.28
C GLU A 139 -9.21 -25.33 -26.16
N LYS A 140 -8.01 -24.77 -26.12
CA LYS A 140 -7.04 -25.03 -25.04
C LYS A 140 -7.49 -24.47 -23.69
N ALA A 141 -8.06 -23.27 -23.68
CA ALA A 141 -8.54 -22.64 -22.45
C ALA A 141 -9.80 -23.29 -21.88
N VAL A 142 -10.70 -23.79 -22.76
CA VAL A 142 -11.96 -24.44 -22.38
C VAL A 142 -11.77 -25.57 -21.36
N GLY A 143 -10.63 -26.29 -21.44
CA GLY A 143 -10.29 -27.38 -20.52
C GLY A 143 -10.31 -26.99 -19.03
N MET A 144 -9.86 -25.77 -18.67
CA MET A 144 -9.93 -25.30 -17.28
C MET A 144 -11.37 -25.22 -16.77
N TYR A 145 -12.25 -24.63 -17.58
CA TYR A 145 -13.63 -24.38 -17.20
C TYR A 145 -14.45 -25.68 -17.16
N GLU A 146 -14.22 -26.59 -18.11
CA GLU A 146 -14.84 -27.92 -18.10
C GLU A 146 -14.39 -28.75 -16.89
N TYR A 147 -13.09 -28.73 -16.60
CA TYR A 147 -12.55 -29.41 -15.42
C TYR A 147 -13.20 -28.88 -14.13
N ASN A 148 -13.24 -27.56 -13.94
CA ASN A 148 -13.88 -26.97 -12.76
C ASN A 148 -15.38 -27.29 -12.66
N ARG A 149 -16.12 -27.25 -13.78
CA ARG A 149 -17.53 -27.67 -13.81
C ARG A 149 -17.71 -29.13 -13.40
N SER A 150 -16.80 -30.02 -13.80
CA SER A 150 -16.89 -31.45 -13.46
C SER A 150 -16.72 -31.74 -11.96
N LEU A 151 -16.04 -30.85 -11.22
CA LEU A 151 -15.83 -31.00 -9.78
C LEU A 151 -17.07 -30.69 -8.95
N ASN A 152 -18.06 -29.97 -9.51
CA ASN A 152 -19.27 -29.52 -8.81
C ASN A 152 -18.97 -28.86 -7.44
N SER A 153 -17.90 -28.08 -7.35
CA SER A 153 -17.43 -27.47 -6.11
C SER A 153 -17.12 -25.99 -6.28
N PRO A 154 -17.61 -25.10 -5.40
CA PRO A 154 -17.25 -23.68 -5.39
C PRO A 154 -15.76 -23.42 -5.13
N ALA A 155 -15.02 -24.39 -4.56
CA ALA A 155 -13.57 -24.30 -4.42
C ALA A 155 -12.82 -24.25 -5.76
N ALA A 156 -13.44 -24.74 -6.84
CA ALA A 156 -12.77 -24.95 -8.13
C ALA A 156 -11.48 -25.79 -7.97
N SER A 157 -10.48 -25.54 -8.81
CA SER A 157 -9.20 -26.25 -8.81
C SER A 157 -8.02 -25.31 -8.96
N ASP A 158 -6.81 -25.88 -8.97
CA ASP A 158 -5.56 -25.16 -9.20
C ASP A 158 -5.21 -25.08 -10.70
N TYR A 159 -6.16 -25.35 -11.59
CA TYR A 159 -5.99 -25.20 -13.02
C TYR A 159 -5.86 -23.71 -13.36
N MET A 160 -4.85 -23.35 -14.17
CA MET A 160 -4.53 -21.97 -14.54
C MET A 160 -4.41 -21.81 -16.05
N LEU A 161 -4.59 -20.58 -16.54
CA LEU A 161 -4.35 -20.22 -17.93
C LEU A 161 -3.35 -19.07 -17.99
N LEU A 162 -2.25 -19.28 -18.73
CA LEU A 162 -1.26 -18.23 -19.00
C LEU A 162 -1.46 -17.70 -20.42
N SER A 163 -1.82 -16.43 -20.53
CA SER A 163 -2.02 -15.70 -21.79
C SER A 163 -0.84 -14.75 -22.01
N PRO A 164 0.18 -15.11 -22.82
CA PRO A 164 1.42 -14.36 -22.91
C PRO A 164 1.31 -13.03 -23.69
N GLU A 165 0.36 -12.94 -24.62
CA GLU A 165 0.31 -11.88 -25.65
C GLU A 165 -1.02 -11.11 -25.62
N VAL A 166 -1.36 -10.52 -24.47
CA VAL A 166 -2.58 -9.71 -24.30
C VAL A 166 -2.29 -8.27 -24.68
N CYS A 167 -3.05 -7.70 -25.63
CA CYS A 167 -2.95 -6.29 -25.98
C CYS A 167 -3.97 -5.47 -25.21
N VAL A 168 -3.51 -4.52 -24.41
CA VAL A 168 -4.34 -3.53 -23.71
C VAL A 168 -4.46 -2.29 -24.58
N PHE A 169 -5.69 -1.84 -24.82
CA PHE A 169 -5.99 -0.72 -25.71
C PHE A 169 -7.07 0.22 -25.18
N ARG A 170 -7.48 0.03 -23.92
CA ARG A 170 -8.43 0.91 -23.23
C ARG A 170 -7.91 1.25 -21.83
N ASP A 171 -8.20 2.46 -21.40
CA ASP A 171 -7.96 2.95 -20.04
C ASP A 171 -9.05 2.43 -19.08
N HIS A 172 -8.65 2.05 -17.86
CA HIS A 172 -9.54 1.50 -16.85
C HIS A 172 -10.62 2.50 -16.43
N ASP A 173 -10.20 3.67 -15.94
CA ASP A 173 -11.08 4.65 -15.29
C ASP A 173 -12.06 5.30 -16.28
N SER A 174 -11.53 5.71 -17.44
CA SER A 174 -12.31 6.48 -18.41
C SER A 174 -13.03 5.59 -19.45
N HIS A 175 -12.63 4.32 -19.56
CA HIS A 175 -12.98 3.42 -20.66
C HIS A 175 -12.65 3.97 -22.07
N LYS A 176 -11.83 5.02 -22.15
CA LYS A 176 -11.38 5.59 -23.43
C LYS A 176 -10.35 4.68 -24.07
N LEU A 177 -10.38 4.63 -25.41
CA LEU A 177 -9.36 3.95 -26.18
C LEU A 177 -8.03 4.71 -26.04
N LEU A 178 -6.92 3.97 -25.94
CA LEU A 178 -5.60 4.55 -25.76
C LEU A 178 -5.07 5.13 -27.09
N GLU A 179 -4.10 6.03 -27.04
CA GLU A 179 -3.39 6.41 -28.29
C GLU A 179 -2.29 5.40 -28.64
N LYS A 180 -1.75 4.73 -27.62
CA LYS A 180 -0.67 3.75 -27.73
C LYS A 180 -1.05 2.48 -26.97
N PRO A 181 -1.60 1.45 -27.66
CA PRO A 181 -1.78 0.13 -27.08
C PRO A 181 -0.45 -0.45 -26.60
N TYR A 182 -0.51 -1.28 -25.56
CA TYR A 182 0.66 -1.98 -25.02
C TYR A 182 0.33 -3.45 -24.75
N THR A 183 1.36 -4.27 -24.58
CA THR A 183 1.22 -5.71 -24.36
C THR A 183 1.50 -6.07 -22.90
N ALA A 184 0.72 -7.01 -22.38
CA ALA A 184 0.88 -7.61 -21.06
C ALA A 184 0.77 -9.13 -21.16
N SER A 185 1.32 -9.83 -20.17
CA SER A 185 1.03 -11.25 -19.97
C SER A 185 0.06 -11.38 -18.80
N VAL A 186 -0.88 -12.32 -18.88
CA VAL A 186 -1.93 -12.50 -17.86
C VAL A 186 -1.97 -13.96 -17.41
N LEU A 187 -1.95 -14.18 -16.09
CA LEU A 187 -2.20 -15.47 -15.46
C LEU A 187 -3.60 -15.47 -14.84
N THR A 188 -4.47 -16.31 -15.38
CA THR A 188 -5.87 -16.47 -14.94
C THR A 188 -5.94 -17.58 -13.90
N VAL A 189 -6.30 -17.20 -12.66
CA VAL A 189 -6.40 -18.13 -11.53
C VAL A 189 -7.68 -17.86 -10.74
N PRO A 190 -8.56 -18.85 -10.58
CA PRO A 190 -9.78 -18.66 -9.80
C PRO A 190 -9.51 -18.76 -8.30
N ALA A 191 -9.93 -17.75 -7.54
CA ALA A 191 -10.02 -17.86 -6.08
C ALA A 191 -11.15 -18.83 -5.69
N VAL A 192 -11.14 -19.33 -4.46
CA VAL A 192 -12.29 -20.08 -3.93
C VAL A 192 -13.50 -19.14 -3.82
N ASN A 193 -14.66 -19.53 -4.34
CA ASN A 193 -15.87 -18.72 -4.21
C ASN A 193 -16.60 -19.05 -2.90
N LEU A 194 -16.41 -18.24 -1.85
CA LEU A 194 -17.02 -18.48 -0.53
C LEU A 194 -18.54 -18.34 -0.57
N HIS A 195 -19.06 -17.33 -1.27
CA HIS A 195 -20.50 -17.16 -1.47
C HIS A 195 -21.13 -18.34 -2.24
N GLY A 196 -20.34 -19.06 -3.05
CA GLY A 196 -20.80 -20.27 -3.73
C GLY A 196 -21.16 -21.41 -2.76
N TYR A 197 -20.73 -21.35 -1.51
CA TYR A 197 -21.11 -22.30 -0.47
C TYR A 197 -22.38 -21.91 0.30
N ASP A 198 -23.01 -20.76 0.04
CA ASP A 198 -24.13 -20.28 0.85
C ASP A 198 -25.34 -21.21 0.85
N ASP A 199 -25.62 -21.85 -0.28
CA ASP A 199 -26.69 -22.83 -0.43
C ASP A 199 -26.23 -24.30 -0.22
N CYS A 200 -24.97 -24.52 0.17
CA CYS A 200 -24.43 -25.86 0.39
C CYS A 200 -24.77 -26.37 1.80
N VAL A 201 -25.17 -27.64 1.90
CA VAL A 201 -25.46 -28.32 3.18
C VAL A 201 -24.21 -28.42 4.07
N HIS A 202 -23.05 -28.58 3.44
CA HIS A 202 -21.75 -28.62 4.11
C HIS A 202 -20.87 -27.50 3.56
N LYS A 203 -20.49 -26.57 4.44
CA LYS A 203 -19.44 -25.59 4.17
C LYS A 203 -18.11 -26.15 4.70
N PRO A 204 -17.01 -26.04 3.94
CA PRO A 204 -15.70 -26.45 4.42
C PRO A 204 -15.30 -25.63 5.66
N ALA A 205 -14.50 -26.22 6.53
CA ALA A 205 -13.94 -25.49 7.67
C ALA A 205 -13.04 -24.35 7.18
N SER A 206 -12.93 -23.26 7.95
CA SER A 206 -12.07 -22.12 7.57
C SER A 206 -10.63 -22.57 7.28
N GLN A 207 -10.09 -23.49 8.07
CA GLN A 207 -8.75 -24.02 7.87
C GLN A 207 -8.58 -24.72 6.51
N GLU A 208 -9.58 -25.45 6.03
CA GLU A 208 -9.53 -26.11 4.72
C GLU A 208 -9.48 -25.07 3.59
N ILE A 209 -10.24 -23.97 3.73
CA ILE A 209 -10.18 -22.84 2.79
C ILE A 209 -8.78 -22.20 2.81
N ASP A 210 -8.20 -22.00 3.98
CA ASP A 210 -6.87 -21.41 4.12
C ASP A 210 -5.82 -22.27 3.43
N GLU A 211 -5.82 -23.58 3.70
CA GLU A 211 -4.90 -24.54 3.08
C GLU A 211 -5.03 -24.55 1.55
N LEU A 212 -6.26 -24.48 1.03
CA LEU A 212 -6.53 -24.39 -0.41
C LEU A 212 -6.00 -23.08 -1.01
N MET A 213 -6.25 -21.94 -0.35
CA MET A 213 -5.81 -20.62 -0.80
C MET A 213 -4.28 -20.53 -0.78
N TYR A 214 -3.63 -20.95 0.31
CA TYR A 214 -2.16 -21.03 0.40
C TYR A 214 -1.57 -21.87 -0.73
N ARG A 215 -2.08 -23.09 -0.92
CA ARG A 215 -1.59 -24.00 -1.97
C ARG A 215 -1.75 -23.37 -3.35
N ARG A 216 -2.89 -22.73 -3.62
CA ARG A 216 -3.18 -22.14 -4.93
C ARG A 216 -2.31 -20.91 -5.22
N ILE A 217 -2.08 -20.04 -4.24
CA ILE A 217 -1.14 -18.91 -4.37
C ILE A 217 0.28 -19.45 -4.58
N GLU A 218 0.69 -20.46 -3.82
CA GLU A 218 2.02 -21.05 -3.94
C GLU A 218 2.24 -21.68 -5.33
N ASN A 219 1.24 -22.41 -5.85
CA ASN A 219 1.23 -22.94 -7.21
C ASN A 219 1.32 -21.83 -8.27
N MET A 220 0.57 -20.74 -8.09
CA MET A 220 0.58 -19.59 -9.00
C MET A 220 1.96 -18.94 -9.06
N LEU A 221 2.58 -18.70 -7.89
CA LEU A 221 3.94 -18.16 -7.81
C LEU A 221 4.94 -19.12 -8.47
N ALA A 222 4.83 -20.43 -8.22
CA ALA A 222 5.71 -21.42 -8.82
C ALA A 222 5.61 -21.49 -10.34
N VAL A 223 4.40 -21.41 -10.88
CA VAL A 223 4.14 -21.31 -12.33
C VAL A 223 4.78 -20.04 -12.90
N ALA A 224 4.59 -18.88 -12.25
CA ALA A 224 5.22 -17.65 -12.71
C ALA A 224 6.75 -17.75 -12.77
N ILE A 225 7.37 -18.40 -11.76
CA ILE A 225 8.81 -18.65 -11.70
C ILE A 225 9.26 -19.61 -12.80
N ALA A 226 8.53 -20.70 -13.02
CA ALA A 226 8.85 -21.71 -14.04
C ALA A 226 8.78 -21.14 -15.46
N HIS A 227 7.89 -20.16 -15.69
CA HIS A 227 7.79 -19.40 -16.93
C HIS A 227 8.68 -18.14 -16.97
N GLU A 228 9.63 -18.03 -16.04
CA GLU A 228 10.67 -16.99 -16.00
C GLU A 228 10.15 -15.55 -15.84
N TYR A 229 8.93 -15.37 -15.35
CA TYR A 229 8.44 -14.03 -15.01
C TYR A 229 9.16 -13.51 -13.78
N LYS A 230 9.66 -12.28 -13.90
CA LYS A 230 10.35 -11.57 -12.83
C LYS A 230 9.52 -10.47 -12.20
N ASN A 231 8.42 -10.08 -12.81
CA ASN A 231 7.60 -9.01 -12.30
C ASN A 231 6.13 -9.42 -12.25
N LEU A 232 5.47 -9.17 -11.12
CA LEU A 232 4.09 -9.57 -10.88
C LEU A 232 3.19 -8.37 -10.58
N ILE A 233 1.97 -8.40 -11.12
CA ILE A 233 0.87 -7.55 -10.66
C ILE A 233 -0.17 -8.45 -10.01
N LEU A 234 -0.32 -8.27 -8.71
CA LEU A 234 -1.26 -8.96 -7.82
C LEU A 234 -2.33 -7.94 -7.36
N GLY A 235 -3.12 -8.32 -6.36
CA GLY A 235 -4.07 -7.43 -5.69
C GLY A 235 -4.98 -8.22 -4.74
N ALA A 236 -6.14 -7.65 -4.41
CA ALA A 236 -7.13 -8.21 -3.48
C ALA A 236 -7.90 -9.41 -4.08
N TRP A 237 -7.18 -10.50 -4.38
CA TRP A 237 -7.70 -11.67 -5.09
C TRP A 237 -8.77 -12.41 -4.29
N GLY A 238 -10.01 -12.40 -4.80
CA GLY A 238 -11.16 -13.05 -4.17
C GLY A 238 -11.88 -12.20 -3.12
N CYS A 239 -11.39 -11.00 -2.79
CA CYS A 239 -11.93 -10.14 -1.72
C CYS A 239 -13.20 -9.37 -2.11
N GLY A 240 -13.57 -9.40 -3.40
CA GLY A 240 -14.83 -8.82 -3.91
C GLY A 240 -15.95 -9.84 -3.95
N ALA A 241 -16.45 -10.14 -5.16
CA ALA A 241 -17.61 -11.02 -5.40
C ALA A 241 -17.49 -12.43 -4.79
N PHE A 242 -16.30 -12.90 -4.45
CA PHE A 242 -16.07 -14.23 -3.87
C PHE A 242 -16.01 -14.25 -2.34
N GLY A 243 -16.06 -13.08 -1.70
CA GLY A 243 -16.33 -12.95 -0.26
C GLY A 243 -15.15 -13.23 0.67
N HIS A 244 -13.91 -13.27 0.18
CA HIS A 244 -12.75 -13.41 1.06
C HIS A 244 -12.53 -12.15 1.89
N ASP A 245 -12.00 -12.35 3.10
CA ASP A 245 -11.48 -11.27 3.92
C ASP A 245 -10.13 -10.77 3.36
N ALA A 246 -9.98 -9.46 3.21
CA ALA A 246 -8.79 -8.86 2.61
C ALA A 246 -7.53 -9.12 3.43
N ARG A 247 -7.63 -9.05 4.76
CA ARG A 247 -6.49 -9.22 5.67
C ARG A 247 -5.97 -10.64 5.59
N ARG A 248 -6.87 -11.64 5.60
CA ARG A 248 -6.48 -13.05 5.39
C ARG A 248 -5.78 -13.28 4.06
N VAL A 249 -6.31 -12.73 2.96
CA VAL A 249 -5.67 -12.89 1.64
C VAL A 249 -4.30 -12.20 1.60
N ALA A 250 -4.19 -10.99 2.16
CA ALA A 250 -2.92 -10.28 2.30
C ALA A 250 -1.91 -11.08 3.12
N GLU A 251 -2.32 -11.67 4.25
CA GLU A 251 -1.50 -12.54 5.08
C GLU A 251 -1.04 -13.81 4.34
N TYR A 252 -1.88 -14.41 3.48
CA TYR A 252 -1.47 -15.55 2.65
C TYR A 252 -0.33 -15.17 1.71
N PHE A 253 -0.47 -14.03 1.04
CA PHE A 253 0.58 -13.50 0.19
C PHE A 253 1.83 -13.13 0.99
N TYR A 254 1.70 -12.47 2.14
CA TYR A 254 2.81 -12.07 2.99
C TYR A 254 3.61 -13.30 3.44
N ASN A 255 2.93 -14.32 3.95
CA ASN A 255 3.57 -15.55 4.41
C ASN A 255 4.31 -16.29 3.28
N LEU A 256 3.77 -16.31 2.06
CA LEU A 256 4.46 -16.93 0.93
C LEU A 256 5.63 -16.07 0.43
N LEU A 257 5.40 -14.78 0.21
CA LEU A 257 6.37 -13.87 -0.40
C LEU A 257 7.51 -13.51 0.55
N VAL A 258 7.19 -13.15 1.79
CA VAL A 258 8.13 -12.67 2.80
C VAL A 258 8.64 -13.83 3.64
N THR A 259 7.77 -14.50 4.39
CA THR A 259 8.17 -15.54 5.37
C THR A 259 8.80 -16.77 4.71
N LYS A 260 8.18 -17.30 3.63
CA LYS A 260 8.73 -18.40 2.83
C LYS A 260 9.71 -17.94 1.75
N GLY A 261 9.90 -16.63 1.58
CA GLY A 261 10.92 -16.06 0.71
C GLY A 261 10.66 -16.15 -0.80
N TYR A 262 9.42 -16.40 -1.24
CA TYR A 262 9.11 -16.44 -2.68
C TYR A 262 9.41 -15.11 -3.38
N ARG A 263 9.40 -13.97 -2.67
CA ARG A 263 9.75 -12.65 -3.24
C ARG A 263 11.14 -12.62 -3.86
N ASN A 264 12.05 -13.48 -3.40
CA ASN A 264 13.44 -13.52 -3.87
C ASN A 264 13.58 -14.08 -5.31
N TYR A 265 12.53 -14.69 -5.87
CA TYR A 265 12.52 -15.14 -7.27
C TYR A 265 12.14 -14.04 -8.26
N PHE A 266 11.53 -12.96 -7.76
CA PHE A 266 11.03 -11.83 -8.53
C PHE A 266 11.96 -10.61 -8.37
N ASP A 267 11.88 -9.68 -9.31
CA ASP A 267 12.46 -8.34 -9.23
C ASP A 267 11.47 -7.37 -8.58
N ASN A 268 10.22 -7.40 -9.02
CA ASN A 268 9.17 -6.50 -8.54
C ASN A 268 7.82 -7.23 -8.39
N ILE A 269 7.08 -6.90 -7.33
CA ILE A 269 5.74 -7.40 -7.05
C ILE A 269 4.89 -6.20 -6.68
N CYS A 270 3.85 -5.92 -7.44
CA CYS A 270 2.93 -4.82 -7.22
C CYS A 270 1.54 -5.35 -6.90
N PHE A 271 1.01 -5.06 -5.70
CA PHE A 271 -0.40 -5.22 -5.40
C PHE A 271 -1.14 -3.99 -5.93
N ALA A 272 -1.80 -4.12 -7.08
CA ALA A 272 -2.57 -3.06 -7.72
C ALA A 272 -4.04 -3.19 -7.29
N ILE A 273 -4.45 -2.34 -6.35
CA ILE A 273 -5.76 -2.37 -5.70
C ILE A 273 -6.41 -1.00 -5.88
N PRO A 274 -7.24 -0.80 -6.92
CA PRO A 274 -7.90 0.49 -7.12
C PRO A 274 -8.91 0.75 -6.00
N ASP A 275 -9.05 2.02 -5.60
CA ASP A 275 -10.11 2.46 -4.69
C ASP A 275 -11.47 2.08 -5.27
N ASP A 276 -12.20 1.22 -4.57
CA ASP A 276 -13.57 0.93 -4.96
C ASP A 276 -14.45 2.14 -4.62
N ALA A 277 -15.02 2.79 -5.64
CA ALA A 277 -16.26 3.52 -5.42
C ALA A 277 -17.27 2.52 -4.81
N PRO A 278 -17.96 2.84 -3.70
CA PRO A 278 -18.66 1.86 -2.87
C PRO A 278 -19.51 0.93 -3.72
N GLN A 279 -19.16 -0.36 -3.69
CA GLN A 279 -19.83 -1.41 -4.48
C GLN A 279 -21.31 -1.45 -4.10
N ALA A 280 -22.14 -0.78 -4.91
CA ALA A 280 -23.59 -0.82 -4.78
C ALA A 280 -24.10 -2.15 -5.32
N ASN A 281 -23.85 -3.27 -4.63
CA ASN A 281 -24.50 -4.57 -4.91
C ASN A 281 -24.28 -5.63 -3.81
N GLN A 282 -24.60 -5.34 -2.56
CA GLN A 282 -24.98 -6.38 -1.57
C GLN A 282 -26.01 -5.83 -0.55
N GLU A 283 -27.20 -5.45 -1.00
CA GLU A 283 -28.33 -5.24 -0.08
C GLU A 283 -29.54 -6.03 -0.55
N ASN A 284 -29.55 -7.32 -0.23
CA ASN A 284 -30.76 -8.13 -0.17
C ASN A 284 -30.92 -8.83 1.19
N ASN A 285 -30.28 -8.33 2.25
CA ASN A 285 -30.61 -8.68 3.63
C ASN A 285 -30.92 -7.40 4.41
N LEU A 286 -32.14 -6.89 4.22
CA LEU A 286 -32.74 -5.96 5.17
C LEU A 286 -33.08 -6.78 6.43
N GLU A 287 -32.21 -6.64 7.42
CA GLU A 287 -32.42 -6.72 8.88
C GLU A 287 -31.21 -7.38 9.54
N GLN A 288 -30.59 -6.63 10.47
CA GLN A 288 -29.47 -6.99 11.36
C GLN A 288 -28.04 -6.75 10.82
N HIS A 289 -27.54 -5.51 10.94
CA HIS A 289 -26.46 -5.13 11.87
C HIS A 289 -26.08 -3.64 11.69
N ALA A 290 -25.84 -2.97 12.82
CA ALA A 290 -25.40 -1.58 12.88
C ALA A 290 -23.96 -1.43 12.35
N HIS A 291 -23.70 -0.26 11.75
CA HIS A 291 -22.40 0.30 11.30
C HIS A 291 -21.19 -0.66 11.31
N SER A 292 -20.84 -1.24 10.16
CA SER A 292 -19.54 -1.88 9.96
C SER A 292 -18.58 -0.89 9.30
N ASP A 293 -17.63 -0.39 10.07
CA ASP A 293 -16.38 0.20 9.58
C ASP A 293 -15.59 -0.92 8.87
N LYS A 294 -15.85 -1.13 7.57
CA LYS A 294 -15.10 -2.10 6.78
C LYS A 294 -13.90 -1.37 6.19
N GLU A 295 -12.72 -1.69 6.71
CA GLU A 295 -11.43 -1.21 6.22
C GLU A 295 -11.29 -1.48 4.72
N ASP A 296 -10.76 -0.52 3.96
CA ASP A 296 -10.63 -0.66 2.51
C ASP A 296 -9.57 -1.70 2.14
N ASN A 297 -9.76 -2.40 1.02
CA ASN A 297 -8.84 -3.45 0.58
C ASN A 297 -7.42 -2.90 0.37
N PHE A 298 -7.28 -1.65 -0.10
CA PHE A 298 -5.97 -1.02 -0.27
C PHE A 298 -5.29 -0.84 1.08
N ASP A 299 -5.97 -0.20 2.04
CA ASP A 299 -5.44 0.08 3.39
C ASP A 299 -4.99 -1.20 4.09
N VAL A 300 -5.79 -2.27 4.01
CA VAL A 300 -5.45 -3.56 4.60
C VAL A 300 -4.16 -4.15 4.01
N PHE A 301 -4.01 -4.11 2.68
CA PHE A 301 -2.79 -4.61 2.04
C PHE A 301 -1.59 -3.70 2.32
N ASP A 302 -1.78 -2.39 2.39
CA ASP A 302 -0.73 -1.44 2.72
C ASP A 302 -0.20 -1.69 4.14
N GLU A 303 -1.10 -1.86 5.11
CA GLU A 303 -0.75 -2.18 6.50
C GLU A 303 0.00 -3.51 6.61
N VAL A 304 -0.54 -4.58 6.00
CA VAL A 304 0.05 -5.93 6.10
C VAL A 304 1.46 -6.01 5.50
N PHE A 305 1.76 -5.21 4.47
CA PHE A 305 3.07 -5.20 3.81
C PHE A 305 3.98 -4.04 4.25
N ALA A 306 3.56 -3.18 5.18
CA ALA A 306 4.21 -1.93 5.52
C ALA A 306 5.71 -2.07 5.89
N ASP A 307 6.10 -3.17 6.52
CA ASP A 307 7.48 -3.47 6.93
C ASP A 307 8.42 -3.80 5.75
N VAL A 308 7.88 -4.06 4.56
CA VAL A 308 8.64 -4.50 3.38
C VAL A 308 8.40 -3.68 2.11
N LEU A 309 7.61 -2.61 2.18
CA LEU A 309 7.34 -1.73 1.03
C LEU A 309 8.58 -0.93 0.61
N ARG A 310 8.80 -0.83 -0.70
CA ARG A 310 10.00 -0.16 -1.23
C ARG A 310 9.79 1.33 -1.53
N TYR A 311 8.66 1.74 -2.16
CA TYR A 311 8.32 3.14 -2.51
C TYR A 311 6.81 3.30 -2.79
N ASP A 312 6.25 4.49 -2.51
CA ASP A 312 4.93 4.87 -3.05
C ASP A 312 4.99 5.14 -4.58
N ILE A 313 3.82 5.17 -5.23
CA ILE A 313 3.70 5.28 -6.68
C ILE A 313 4.28 6.59 -7.24
N ASP A 314 4.12 7.70 -6.50
CA ASP A 314 4.58 9.03 -6.88
C ASP A 314 6.11 9.16 -6.81
N THR A 315 6.72 8.51 -5.82
CA THR A 315 8.18 8.41 -5.67
C THR A 315 8.79 7.53 -6.77
N TYR A 316 8.09 6.48 -7.23
CA TYR A 316 8.55 5.67 -8.36
C TYR A 316 8.54 6.47 -9.68
N PHE A 317 7.46 7.19 -9.98
CA PHE A 317 7.35 7.98 -11.21
C PHE A 317 8.33 9.16 -11.27
N SER A 318 8.52 9.87 -10.16
CA SER A 318 9.46 10.99 -10.07
C SER A 318 10.93 10.58 -10.18
N SER A 319 11.28 9.36 -9.74
CA SER A 319 12.66 8.86 -9.74
C SER A 319 13.04 8.04 -10.99
N SER A 320 12.09 7.30 -11.57
CA SER A 320 12.40 6.22 -12.52
C SER A 320 11.83 6.40 -13.94
N LYS A 321 10.74 7.17 -14.11
CA LYS A 321 10.11 7.45 -15.42
C LYS A 321 9.46 8.86 -15.44
N PRO A 322 10.24 9.95 -15.56
CA PRO A 322 9.72 11.32 -15.52
C PRO A 322 8.66 11.63 -16.62
N GLU A 323 8.73 10.96 -17.77
CA GLU A 323 7.74 11.08 -18.86
C GLU A 323 6.36 10.48 -18.50
N ALA A 324 6.30 9.50 -17.60
CA ALA A 324 5.04 8.92 -17.13
C ALA A 324 4.39 9.78 -16.01
N ALA A 325 5.20 10.53 -15.26
CA ALA A 325 4.71 11.58 -14.35
C ALA A 325 4.00 12.71 -15.11
N GLU A 326 4.49 13.09 -16.31
CA GLU A 326 3.81 14.05 -17.20
C GLU A 326 2.46 13.51 -17.73
N LEU A 327 2.36 12.21 -18.03
CA LEU A 327 1.12 11.59 -18.50
C LEU A 327 0.03 11.54 -17.39
N LEU A 328 0.44 11.30 -16.14
CA LEU A 328 -0.42 11.37 -14.95
C LEU A 328 -0.83 12.82 -14.62
N ALA A 329 0.10 13.76 -14.72
CA ALA A 329 -0.17 15.19 -14.52
C ALA A 329 -1.11 15.77 -15.61
N ALA A 330 -1.02 15.29 -16.85
CA ALA A 330 -1.91 15.67 -17.93
C ALA A 330 -3.33 15.09 -17.78
N LYS A 331 -3.47 13.88 -17.20
CA LYS A 331 -4.77 13.25 -16.90
C LYS A 331 -5.54 14.00 -15.79
N ALA A 332 -4.84 14.63 -14.84
CA ALA A 332 -5.45 15.46 -13.80
C ALA A 332 -6.07 16.77 -14.33
N ALA A 333 -5.74 17.18 -15.55
CA ALA A 333 -6.15 18.48 -16.12
C ALA A 333 -7.50 18.47 -16.86
N ASP A 334 -8.10 17.30 -17.15
CA ASP A 334 -9.22 17.17 -18.09
C ASP A 334 -10.57 16.77 -17.45
N VAL A 335 -10.69 16.82 -16.12
CA VAL A 335 -11.98 16.67 -15.41
C VAL A 335 -12.45 18.05 -14.96
N ALA A 336 -13.63 18.42 -15.47
CA ALA A 336 -14.26 19.73 -15.36
C ALA A 336 -14.17 20.38 -13.96
N GLN A 337 -13.83 21.67 -13.99
CA GLN A 337 -13.92 22.68 -12.93
C GLN A 337 -14.88 22.33 -11.79
N VAL A 338 -14.33 21.77 -10.72
CA VAL A 338 -14.80 22.00 -9.36
C VAL A 338 -13.65 22.71 -8.67
N ASP A 339 -13.91 23.88 -8.11
CA ASP A 339 -12.90 24.69 -7.43
C ASP A 339 -12.49 24.01 -6.11
N TYR A 340 -11.54 23.08 -6.22
CA TYR A 340 -10.98 22.32 -5.11
C TYR A 340 -10.26 23.19 -4.09
N ARG A 341 -9.99 24.49 -4.36
CA ARG A 341 -9.39 25.37 -3.33
C ARG A 341 -10.35 25.62 -2.18
N GLU A 342 -11.64 25.81 -2.44
CA GLU A 342 -12.60 26.13 -1.37
C GLU A 342 -13.01 24.87 -0.56
N PHE A 343 -12.94 23.69 -1.18
CA PHE A 343 -13.17 22.40 -0.51
C PHE A 343 -11.94 21.94 0.31
N ALA A 344 -10.72 22.14 -0.22
CA ALA A 344 -9.48 21.85 0.50
C ALA A 344 -9.27 22.80 1.70
N ILE A 345 -9.65 24.08 1.59
CA ILE A 345 -9.51 25.04 2.69
C ILE A 345 -10.40 24.67 3.89
N ASN A 346 -11.55 24.04 3.66
CA ASN A 346 -12.49 23.73 4.74
C ASN A 346 -12.30 22.35 5.39
N ASN A 347 -11.66 21.40 4.70
CA ASN A 347 -11.47 20.02 5.23
C ASN A 347 -10.04 19.72 5.73
N VAL A 348 -9.05 20.58 5.45
CA VAL A 348 -7.67 20.45 5.98
C VAL A 348 -7.56 20.82 7.47
N LEU A 349 -8.64 21.30 8.10
CA LEU A 349 -8.63 21.74 9.51
C LEU A 349 -9.14 20.71 10.54
N LYS A 350 -9.26 19.43 10.20
CA LYS A 350 -9.56 18.39 11.20
C LYS A 350 -8.68 17.15 11.06
N GLY A 351 -7.46 17.28 11.57
CA GLY A 351 -6.69 16.19 12.18
C GLY A 351 -5.99 15.26 11.20
N TYR A 352 -4.72 15.58 10.93
CA TYR A 352 -3.52 14.74 10.89
C TYR A 352 -2.51 15.39 9.93
N TYR A 353 -1.33 15.69 10.46
CA TYR A 353 -0.37 16.70 10.00
C TYR A 353 0.16 16.47 8.56
N PRO A 354 -0.15 17.35 7.58
CA PRO A 354 0.39 17.25 6.22
C PRO A 354 1.84 17.75 6.14
N ALA A 355 2.57 17.38 5.09
CA ALA A 355 3.98 17.69 4.81
C ALA A 355 4.36 19.20 4.67
N GLN A 356 3.53 20.11 5.17
CA GLN A 356 3.85 21.51 5.47
C GLN A 356 3.64 21.88 6.96
N ALA A 357 3.46 20.87 7.82
CA ALA A 357 3.37 21.03 9.26
C ALA A 357 4.63 21.71 9.79
N ALA A 358 4.43 22.92 10.28
CA ALA A 358 5.42 23.71 10.98
C ALA A 358 5.77 23.04 12.30
N TYR A 359 6.68 22.05 12.31
CA TYR A 359 7.37 21.71 13.56
C TYR A 359 8.26 22.86 14.04
N VAL A 360 8.58 23.83 13.16
CA VAL A 360 9.32 25.04 13.54
C VAL A 360 8.89 26.25 12.71
N ARG A 361 7.93 27.04 13.19
CA ARG A 361 8.15 28.49 13.07
C ARG A 361 9.23 28.81 14.09
N TYR A 362 10.44 29.13 13.62
CA TYR A 362 11.57 29.52 14.47
C TYR A 362 11.18 30.77 15.26
N ASN A 363 10.62 30.57 16.45
CA ASN A 363 10.19 31.62 17.36
C ASN A 363 10.65 31.29 18.78
N PHE A 364 11.90 30.86 18.89
CA PHE A 364 12.59 30.74 20.16
C PHE A 364 12.95 32.14 20.64
N PRO A 365 12.53 32.57 21.83
CA PRO A 365 13.09 33.76 22.44
C PRO A 365 14.61 33.55 22.57
N PRO A 366 15.47 34.49 22.11
CA PRO A 366 16.92 34.35 22.27
C PRO A 366 17.36 34.13 23.73
N ALA A 367 16.53 34.53 24.70
CA ALA A 367 16.73 34.28 26.13
C ALA A 367 16.64 32.79 26.53
N ASN A 368 15.97 31.94 25.72
CA ASN A 368 15.78 30.51 26.01
C ASN A 368 16.87 29.63 25.41
N ILE A 369 17.77 30.20 24.61
CA ILE A 369 18.87 29.48 23.97
C ILE A 369 20.02 29.42 24.98
N SER A 370 20.23 28.23 25.56
CA SER A 370 21.34 27.99 26.47
C SER A 370 22.68 28.28 25.79
N LYS A 371 23.65 28.82 26.54
CA LYS A 371 25.03 29.00 26.06
C LYS A 371 25.72 27.66 25.72
N LEU A 372 25.20 26.55 26.23
CA LEU A 372 25.67 25.20 25.95
C LEU A 372 25.02 24.58 24.70
N ASN A 373 24.00 25.22 24.13
CA ASN A 373 23.43 24.77 22.85
C ASN A 373 24.33 25.27 21.72
N ILE A 374 24.87 24.33 20.96
CA ILE A 374 25.89 24.59 19.93
C ILE A 374 25.33 24.50 18.52
N GLY A 375 24.09 24.03 18.34
CA GLY A 375 23.43 24.05 17.04
C GLY A 375 22.12 23.27 16.97
N TYR A 376 21.45 23.39 15.84
CA TYR A 376 20.23 22.66 15.52
C TYR A 376 20.27 22.13 14.09
N ALA A 377 19.45 21.13 13.80
CA ALA A 377 19.26 20.54 12.49
C ALA A 377 17.78 20.22 12.29
N TYR A 378 17.32 20.28 11.06
CA TYR A 378 15.98 19.83 10.68
C TYR A 378 16.00 19.39 9.24
N GLY A 379 15.09 18.50 8.89
CA GLY A 379 14.97 18.00 7.54
C GLY A 379 13.98 16.85 7.48
N VAL A 380 14.11 16.07 6.43
CA VAL A 380 13.39 14.80 6.27
C VAL A 380 14.40 13.66 6.22
N THR A 381 14.08 12.54 6.86
CA THR A 381 14.88 11.32 6.78
C THR A 381 14.83 10.75 5.36
N ARG A 382 15.62 9.71 5.07
CA ARG A 382 15.52 9.01 3.77
C ARG A 382 14.17 8.31 3.56
N LEU A 383 13.39 8.17 4.63
CA LEU A 383 12.05 7.60 4.66
C LEU A 383 10.97 8.68 4.86
N TRP A 384 11.32 9.94 4.56
CA TRP A 384 10.42 11.10 4.54
C TRP A 384 9.78 11.50 5.88
N ASP A 385 10.22 10.92 7.00
CA ASP A 385 9.83 11.44 8.31
C ASP A 385 10.46 12.82 8.50
N ALA A 386 9.65 13.82 8.84
CA ALA A 386 10.18 15.09 9.29
C ALA A 386 10.89 14.89 10.63
N TYR A 387 12.11 15.41 10.76
CA TYR A 387 12.82 15.45 12.02
C TYR A 387 13.30 16.86 12.34
N MET A 388 13.40 17.14 13.63
CA MET A 388 14.16 18.25 14.19
C MET A 388 15.10 17.71 15.26
N ALA A 389 16.30 18.27 15.32
CA ALA A 389 17.25 17.95 16.36
C ALA A 389 17.99 19.19 16.89
N GLU A 390 18.40 19.13 18.15
CA GLU A 390 19.25 20.11 18.82
C GLU A 390 20.49 19.44 19.38
N GLN A 391 21.62 20.15 19.37
CA GLN A 391 22.88 19.66 19.89
C GLN A 391 23.41 20.57 21.00
N TRP A 392 23.88 19.96 22.08
CA TRP A 392 24.54 20.64 23.19
C TRP A 392 25.95 20.11 23.38
N GLY A 393 26.81 20.96 23.92
CA GLY A 393 28.10 20.53 24.38
C GLY A 393 28.77 21.51 25.34
N CYS A 394 29.60 20.94 26.21
CA CYS A 394 30.64 21.63 26.96
C CYS A 394 31.95 20.87 26.78
N GLU A 395 33.06 21.33 27.37
CA GLU A 395 34.34 20.63 27.23
C GLU A 395 34.23 19.18 27.73
N GLY A 396 34.38 18.22 26.81
CA GLY A 396 34.37 16.78 27.09
C GLY A 396 33.01 16.08 26.98
N ASP A 397 31.89 16.82 26.93
CA ASP A 397 30.54 16.23 26.85
C ASP A 397 29.74 16.83 25.69
N LYS A 398 29.08 15.97 24.90
CA LYS A 398 28.16 16.39 23.83
C LYS A 398 26.93 15.49 23.79
N SER A 399 25.77 16.09 23.51
CA SER A 399 24.49 15.37 23.39
C SER A 399 23.66 15.92 22.25
N VAL A 400 22.74 15.10 21.74
CA VAL A 400 21.73 15.46 20.74
C VAL A 400 20.35 15.10 21.25
N CYS A 401 19.34 15.93 20.96
CA CYS A 401 17.93 15.57 21.14
C CYS A 401 17.20 15.62 19.81
N PHE A 402 16.38 14.62 19.55
CA PHE A 402 15.49 14.56 18.40
C PHE A 402 14.04 14.76 18.85
N TYR A 403 13.35 15.71 18.24
CA TYR A 403 11.94 15.97 18.48
C TYR A 403 11.11 15.23 17.45
N LEU A 404 10.25 14.34 17.95
CA LEU A 404 9.38 13.48 17.15
C LEU A 404 7.93 13.67 17.60
N SER A 405 6.98 13.46 16.69
CA SER A 405 5.59 13.26 17.10
C SER A 405 5.52 12.07 18.05
N ASP A 406 4.70 12.15 19.09
CA ASP A 406 4.47 11.00 19.98
C ASP A 406 3.68 9.94 19.22
N ILE A 407 4.40 9.00 18.62
CA ILE A 407 3.81 7.89 17.87
C ILE A 407 3.54 6.79 18.88
N HIS A 408 2.27 6.67 19.25
CA HIS A 408 1.78 5.72 20.27
C HIS A 408 2.17 4.26 19.96
N ASP A 409 2.37 3.94 18.67
CA ASP A 409 2.74 2.61 18.17
C ASP A 409 4.21 2.24 18.39
N ILE A 410 5.10 3.24 18.53
CA ILE A 410 6.53 2.98 18.86
C ILE A 410 6.64 2.40 20.27
N TRP A 411 5.80 2.88 21.19
CA TRP A 411 5.83 2.50 22.61
C TRP A 411 5.16 1.14 22.90
N CYS A 412 4.14 0.76 22.13
CA CYS A 412 3.34 -0.46 22.37
C CYS A 412 3.87 -1.74 21.72
N SER A 413 5.09 -1.73 21.17
CA SER A 413 5.64 -2.86 20.40
C SER A 413 6.09 -4.07 21.24
N SER A 414 5.95 -4.03 22.57
CA SER A 414 6.18 -5.20 23.44
C SER A 414 4.91 -5.58 24.21
N TYR A 415 4.58 -6.88 24.20
CA TYR A 415 3.39 -7.49 24.80
C TYR A 415 3.21 -7.22 26.31
N GLU A 416 4.25 -6.69 26.98
CA GLU A 416 4.29 -6.49 28.43
C GLU A 416 3.99 -5.04 28.88
N ASP A 417 3.86 -4.08 27.96
CA ASP A 417 3.72 -2.65 28.29
C ASP A 417 2.32 -2.06 28.01
N ILE A 418 1.42 -2.81 27.37
CA ILE A 418 0.03 -2.37 27.06
C ILE A 418 -0.76 -2.01 28.33
N ASP A 419 -0.46 -2.65 29.47
CA ASP A 419 -1.20 -2.48 30.73
C ASP A 419 -0.54 -1.50 31.71
N LYS A 420 0.62 -0.90 31.40
CA LYS A 420 1.28 0.04 32.32
C LYS A 420 0.78 1.46 32.08
N PRO A 421 0.26 2.17 33.09
CA PRO A 421 -0.19 3.55 32.92
C PRO A 421 0.96 4.45 32.45
N TYR A 422 0.63 5.44 31.61
CA TYR A 422 1.52 6.53 31.21
C TYR A 422 2.25 7.06 32.46
N PRO A 423 3.58 7.20 32.46
CA PRO A 423 4.30 7.72 33.60
C PRO A 423 4.11 9.24 33.67
N PHE A 424 2.93 9.70 34.10
CA PHE A 424 2.87 10.96 34.81
C PHE A 424 3.58 10.71 36.13
N ASN A 425 4.87 11.01 36.18
CA ASN A 425 5.54 11.15 37.46
C ASN A 425 4.77 12.25 38.21
N GLU A 426 4.11 11.91 39.32
CA GLU A 426 3.22 12.79 40.12
C GLU A 426 3.93 14.01 40.74
N ARG A 427 5.11 14.40 40.23
CA ARG A 427 5.81 15.63 40.58
C ARG A 427 6.43 16.26 39.35
N SER A 428 5.64 17.04 38.62
CA SER A 428 6.15 18.29 38.09
C SER A 428 5.09 19.35 38.28
N GLU A 429 5.37 20.29 39.18
CA GLU A 429 4.64 21.54 39.35
C GLU A 429 4.88 22.42 38.12
N ALA A 430 4.38 22.00 36.96
CA ALA A 430 4.42 22.81 35.75
C ALA A 430 3.22 23.76 35.78
N GLU A 431 3.40 24.94 36.39
CA GLU A 431 2.46 26.05 36.26
C GLU A 431 2.30 26.47 34.79
N PRO A 432 1.09 26.92 34.38
CA PRO A 432 0.77 27.15 32.99
C PRO A 432 1.32 28.48 32.48
N PHE A 433 1.77 28.46 31.22
CA PHE A 433 1.86 29.60 30.32
C PHE A 433 2.68 30.81 30.80
N THR A 434 4.00 30.65 30.90
CA THR A 434 4.93 31.77 30.66
C THR A 434 6.11 31.31 29.80
N ALA A 435 6.60 32.20 28.95
CA ALA A 435 7.55 31.91 27.88
C ALA A 435 9.00 31.62 28.35
N ASP A 436 9.23 31.46 29.67
CA ASP A 436 10.53 31.66 30.30
C ASP A 436 10.95 30.53 31.27
N THR A 437 10.47 29.30 31.09
CA THR A 437 10.97 28.15 31.88
C THR A 437 11.92 27.28 31.06
N LEU A 438 13.18 27.22 31.51
CA LEU A 438 14.19 26.28 31.01
C LEU A 438 13.77 24.85 31.37
N GLY A 439 13.44 24.05 30.35
CA GLY A 439 13.20 22.62 30.50
C GLY A 439 14.44 21.90 31.07
N LYS A 440 14.20 20.80 31.79
CA LYS A 440 15.25 19.96 32.38
C LYS A 440 16.21 19.47 31.28
N GLY A 441 17.51 19.79 31.37
CA GLY A 441 18.52 19.37 30.39
C GLY A 441 18.90 20.41 29.32
N HIS A 442 18.57 21.69 29.50
CA HIS A 442 18.95 22.81 28.61
C HIS A 442 18.28 22.82 27.23
N HIS A 443 17.14 22.16 27.10
CA HIS A 443 16.30 22.11 25.89
C HIS A 443 15.75 23.48 25.53
N VAL A 444 15.77 23.84 24.24
CA VAL A 444 15.09 25.05 23.77
C VAL A 444 13.65 24.68 23.41
N LEU A 445 12.68 25.22 24.15
CA LEU A 445 11.26 24.99 23.86
C LEU A 445 10.73 26.07 22.91
N CYS A 446 9.98 25.65 21.88
CA CYS A 446 9.22 26.58 21.05
C CYS A 446 8.21 27.35 21.92
N ARG A 447 7.90 28.60 21.55
CA ARG A 447 6.88 29.38 22.26
C ARG A 447 5.54 28.62 22.27
N GLY A 448 5.06 28.27 23.45
CA GLY A 448 3.81 27.51 23.64
C GLY A 448 3.99 26.00 23.87
N MET A 449 5.21 25.45 23.78
CA MET A 449 5.48 24.06 24.17
C MET A 449 5.44 23.88 25.69
N ARG A 450 4.91 22.73 26.15
CA ARG A 450 4.79 22.33 27.54
C ARG A 450 5.51 21.02 27.81
N TYR A 451 6.29 20.99 28.90
CA TYR A 451 6.91 19.77 29.41
C TYR A 451 5.92 18.97 30.27
N LEU A 452 5.88 17.64 30.08
CA LEU A 452 4.98 16.73 30.79
C LEU A 452 5.71 15.74 31.70
N GLY A 453 6.95 15.36 31.37
CA GLY A 453 7.69 14.34 32.12
C GLY A 453 8.92 13.83 31.40
N CYS A 454 9.72 13.00 32.08
CA CYS A 454 10.94 12.41 31.55
C CYS A 454 10.94 10.92 31.86
N VAL A 455 11.37 10.13 30.88
CA VAL A 455 11.53 8.68 30.95
C VAL A 455 12.97 8.34 30.61
N ASP A 456 13.67 7.67 31.51
CA ASP A 456 15.07 7.24 31.37
C ASP A 456 15.23 5.71 31.55
N ASP A 457 14.11 4.97 31.56
CA ASP A 457 14.09 3.51 31.59
C ASP A 457 14.49 2.94 30.23
N VAL A 458 15.54 2.10 30.22
CA VAL A 458 16.15 1.51 29.03
C VAL A 458 15.13 0.77 28.15
N TYR A 459 14.19 0.02 28.73
CA TYR A 459 13.19 -0.71 27.96
C TYR A 459 12.21 0.23 27.26
N ARG A 460 11.87 1.35 27.92
CA ARG A 460 10.90 2.32 27.40
C ARG A 460 11.51 3.29 26.39
N ILE A 461 12.81 3.54 26.47
CA ILE A 461 13.50 4.38 25.49
C ILE A 461 13.98 3.59 24.27
N SER A 462 14.19 2.28 24.40
CA SER A 462 14.76 1.43 23.33
C SER A 462 14.01 1.56 22.00
N PRO A 463 12.67 1.58 21.93
CA PRO A 463 11.97 1.73 20.65
C PRO A 463 12.27 3.06 19.96
N TYR A 464 12.38 4.15 20.73
CA TYR A 464 12.75 5.46 20.20
C TYR A 464 14.21 5.49 19.73
N LEU A 465 15.11 4.83 20.45
CA LEU A 465 16.51 4.72 20.05
C LEU A 465 16.67 3.88 18.77
N SER A 466 15.97 2.76 18.67
CA SER A 466 15.92 1.93 17.45
C SER A 466 15.36 2.72 16.27
N TYR A 467 14.25 3.46 16.46
CA TYR A 467 13.68 4.32 15.43
C TYR A 467 14.72 5.32 14.89
N LEU A 468 15.48 6.00 15.77
CA LEU A 468 16.51 6.94 15.34
C LEU A 468 17.65 6.26 14.56
N VAL A 469 18.03 5.04 14.93
CA VAL A 469 19.05 4.26 14.22
C VAL A 469 18.54 3.80 12.85
N ASP A 470 17.32 3.26 12.80
CA ASP A 470 16.69 2.75 11.58
C ASP A 470 16.43 3.85 10.55
N ARG A 471 16.04 5.05 11.02
CA ARG A 471 15.89 6.24 10.16
C ARG A 471 17.24 6.89 9.78
N GLY A 472 18.36 6.33 10.25
CA GLY A 472 19.70 6.82 9.95
C GLY A 472 20.02 8.18 10.57
N LEU A 473 19.35 8.55 11.66
CA LEU A 473 19.54 9.79 12.38
C LEU A 473 20.61 9.68 13.48
N LEU A 474 20.85 8.46 13.97
CA LEU A 474 21.76 8.17 15.07
C LEU A 474 22.51 6.85 14.80
N GLU A 475 23.76 6.75 15.24
CA GLU A 475 24.54 5.51 15.23
C GLU A 475 25.28 5.39 16.58
N PHE A 476 25.00 4.33 17.34
CA PHE A 476 25.75 4.02 18.56
C PHE A 476 27.11 3.40 18.21
N LEU A 477 28.14 3.78 18.94
CA LEU A 477 29.52 3.28 18.77
C LEU A 477 29.94 2.35 19.91
N THR A 478 29.12 2.26 20.95
CA THR A 478 29.26 1.37 22.09
C THR A 478 28.05 0.44 22.17
N GLU A 479 28.23 -0.75 22.76
CA GLU A 479 27.12 -1.69 22.99
C GLU A 479 26.11 -1.18 24.04
N GLU A 480 26.54 -0.26 24.92
CA GLU A 480 25.64 0.39 25.87
C GLU A 480 24.87 1.54 25.20
N HIS A 481 23.57 1.32 24.98
CA HIS A 481 22.64 2.36 24.56
C HIS A 481 22.40 3.34 25.71
N ASN A 482 22.47 4.64 25.41
CA ASN A 482 22.29 5.70 26.40
C ASN A 482 21.25 6.71 25.91
N GLY A 483 20.50 7.30 26.83
CA GLY A 483 19.57 8.37 26.52
C GLY A 483 18.41 8.50 27.50
N TYR A 484 17.55 9.50 27.25
CA TYR A 484 16.27 9.67 27.94
C TYR A 484 15.27 10.34 26.99
N VAL A 485 13.99 10.14 27.25
CA VAL A 485 12.88 10.72 26.48
C VAL A 485 12.13 11.75 27.32
N LEU A 486 11.95 12.94 26.78
CA LEU A 486 11.07 13.97 27.35
C LEU A 486 9.71 13.87 26.69
N MET A 487 8.66 13.83 27.50
CA MET A 487 7.28 13.92 27.06
C MET A 487 6.86 15.39 27.03
N LEU A 488 6.36 15.85 25.88
CA LEU A 488 6.04 17.25 25.60
C LEU A 488 4.65 17.39 24.97
N LYS A 489 4.11 18.61 25.02
CA LYS A 489 2.97 19.07 24.24
C LYS A 489 3.37 20.29 23.44
N ASP A 490 3.04 20.35 22.16
CA ASP A 490 3.27 21.56 21.36
C ASP A 490 2.25 22.67 21.65
N ALA A 491 2.43 23.82 20.98
CA ALA A 491 1.55 24.98 21.13
C ALA A 491 0.09 24.72 20.72
N ASP A 492 -0.14 23.69 19.90
CA ASP A 492 -1.45 23.23 19.45
C ASP A 492 -1.96 22.03 20.29
N ASN A 493 -1.26 21.69 21.38
CA ASN A 493 -1.56 20.63 22.35
C ASN A 493 -1.43 19.18 21.81
N ASN A 494 -0.61 18.97 20.78
CA ASN A 494 -0.26 17.65 20.25
C ASN A 494 0.88 17.04 21.04
N SER A 495 0.84 15.73 21.20
CA SER A 495 1.90 15.00 21.91
C SER A 495 3.17 14.96 21.07
N VAL A 496 4.28 15.36 21.68
CA VAL A 496 5.62 15.39 21.07
C VAL A 496 6.59 14.75 22.06
N VAL A 497 7.59 14.05 21.57
CA VAL A 497 8.65 13.47 22.39
C VAL A 497 10.01 14.05 22.01
N GLY A 498 10.87 14.30 23.01
CA GLY A 498 12.25 14.73 22.83
C GLY A 498 13.21 13.61 23.25
N VAL A 499 13.79 12.89 22.30
CA VAL A 499 14.68 11.74 22.55
C VAL A 499 16.12 12.24 22.61
N THR A 500 16.71 12.26 23.80
CA THR A 500 18.06 12.77 24.05
C THR A 500 19.08 11.65 24.20
N VAL A 501 20.20 11.77 23.50
CA VAL A 501 21.31 10.80 23.51
C VAL A 501 22.64 11.52 23.72
N ALA A 502 23.50 10.98 24.58
CA ALA A 502 24.87 11.45 24.71
C ALA A 502 25.73 10.91 23.56
N LEU A 503 26.36 11.84 22.84
CA LEU A 503 27.31 11.55 21.77
C LEU A 503 28.73 11.41 22.33
N GLU A 504 29.12 12.29 23.25
CA GLU A 504 30.42 12.27 23.94
C GLU A 504 30.22 12.42 25.44
N LYS A 505 30.98 11.67 26.25
CA LYS A 505 31.00 11.81 27.71
C LYS A 505 32.42 11.68 28.26
N ALA A 506 32.89 12.66 29.03
CA ALA A 506 34.26 12.75 29.54
C ALA A 506 35.35 12.55 28.46
N GLY A 507 35.08 12.99 27.23
CA GLY A 507 35.96 12.88 26.07
C GLY A 507 35.89 11.55 25.32
N GLU A 508 35.07 10.60 25.76
CA GLU A 508 34.82 9.33 25.06
C GLU A 508 33.60 9.45 24.13
N LEU A 509 33.71 8.89 22.92
CA LEU A 509 32.66 8.95 21.90
C LEU A 509 31.74 7.72 22.02
N LEU A 510 30.47 7.96 22.37
CA LEU A 510 29.46 6.94 22.62
C LEU A 510 28.51 6.72 21.44
N ALA A 511 28.20 7.80 20.72
CA ALA A 511 27.33 7.77 19.55
C ALA A 511 27.68 8.92 18.59
N LYS A 512 27.24 8.81 17.34
CA LYS A 512 27.39 9.87 16.33
C LYS A 512 26.09 10.05 15.55
N THR A 513 26.00 11.17 14.85
CA THR A 513 24.86 11.54 14.03
C THR A 513 25.34 12.15 12.71
N PRO A 514 24.71 11.81 11.57
CA PRO A 514 25.13 12.31 10.27
C PRO A 514 24.58 13.72 9.95
N LEU A 515 23.92 14.35 10.92
CA LEU A 515 23.23 15.63 10.73
C LEU A 515 24.19 16.80 10.48
N ALA A 516 23.76 17.69 9.59
CA ALA A 516 24.42 18.95 9.33
C ALA A 516 23.85 20.05 10.23
N TRP A 517 24.69 20.58 11.13
CA TRP A 517 24.27 21.52 12.16
C TRP A 517 24.31 22.98 11.69
N LYS A 518 23.27 23.74 12.06
CA LYS A 518 23.17 25.19 11.91
C LYS A 518 23.34 25.84 13.29
N LYS A 519 23.98 27.01 13.36
CA LYS A 519 24.08 27.79 14.60
C LYS A 519 22.81 28.59 14.86
N PHE A 520 22.46 28.76 16.12
CA PHE A 520 21.40 29.68 16.51
C PHE A 520 21.82 31.14 16.29
N PRO A 521 20.92 32.02 15.81
CA PRO A 521 21.21 33.45 15.66
C PRO A 521 21.53 34.10 17.02
N GLY A 522 22.68 34.76 17.13
CA GLY A 522 23.07 35.52 18.34
C GLY A 522 24.05 34.82 19.30
N CYS A 523 24.42 33.56 19.06
CA CYS A 523 25.49 32.89 19.81
C CYS A 523 26.86 33.45 19.39
N LYS A 524 27.54 34.20 20.28
CA LYS A 524 28.92 34.65 20.04
C LYS A 524 29.89 33.46 20.11
N SER A 525 30.86 33.44 19.20
CA SER A 525 31.95 32.47 19.08
C SER A 525 32.78 32.34 20.35
#